data_AF-A0A564YRM7-F1
#
_entry.id   AF-A0A564YRM7-F1
#
_cell.length_a   1.000
_cell.length_b   1.000
_cell.length_c   1.000
_cell.angle_alpha   90.00
_cell.angle_beta   90.00
_cell.angle_gamma   90.00
#
_symmetry.space_group_name_H-M   'P 1'
#
loop_
_entity.id
_entity.type
_entity.pdbx_description
1 polymer ?
#
loop_
_entity_poly.entity_id
_entity_poly.type
_entity_poly.pdbx_seq_one_letter_code
_entity_poly.pdbx_strand_id
1 'polypeptide(L)'
;LVNVASLAAETSFNALAEGVALKFLKASTVKELDDLMDEFVKYAETGDHEKRGFPNSAYGMSKVGLWRATEILAAQYKSDPRHILINSVGAQFYYS
;
A
#
# COMPACT_ATOMS: atom_id res chain seq x y z
N LEU A 1 2.38 17.34 -0.40
CA LEU A 1 2.81 16.12 0.33
C LEU A 1 3.53 15.22 -0.65
N VAL A 2 4.76 14.81 -0.34
CA VAL A 2 5.57 13.90 -1.14
C VAL A 2 5.82 12.68 -0.25
N ASN A 3 5.07 11.60 -0.48
CA ASN A 3 5.17 10.30 0.17
C ASN A 3 6.24 9.46 -0.54
N VAL A 4 6.50 8.18 -0.26
CA VAL A 4 7.65 7.44 -0.85
C VAL A 4 7.33 6.04 -1.40
N ALA A 5 7.03 5.87 -2.71
CA ALA A 5 6.69 4.59 -3.36
C ALA A 5 7.96 3.82 -3.81
N SER A 6 8.51 3.04 -2.88
CA SER A 6 9.71 2.22 -3.06
C SER A 6 9.52 1.06 -4.05
N LEU A 7 10.60 0.59 -4.70
CA LEU A 7 10.65 -0.72 -5.40
C LEU A 7 10.11 -1.88 -4.54
N ALA A 8 10.25 -1.78 -3.22
CA ALA A 8 9.70 -2.74 -2.29
C ALA A 8 8.15 -2.78 -2.31
N ALA A 9 7.48 -1.65 -2.55
CA ALA A 9 6.03 -1.59 -2.68
C ALA A 9 5.59 -2.34 -3.95
N GLU A 10 6.21 -2.03 -5.08
CA GLU A 10 5.88 -2.64 -6.37
C GLU A 10 6.15 -4.14 -6.37
N THR A 11 7.33 -4.54 -5.88
CA THR A 11 7.71 -5.97 -5.80
C THR A 11 6.76 -6.74 -4.88
N SER A 12 6.41 -6.16 -3.73
CA SER A 12 5.50 -6.82 -2.78
C SER A 12 4.06 -6.84 -3.28
N PHE A 13 3.62 -5.80 -3.99
CA PHE A 13 2.31 -5.76 -4.60
C PHE A 13 2.16 -6.81 -5.70
N ASN A 14 3.18 -6.95 -6.57
CA ASN A 14 3.20 -7.97 -7.61
C ASN A 14 3.28 -9.40 -7.06
N ALA A 15 3.72 -9.56 -5.82
CA ALA A 15 3.76 -10.85 -5.12
C ALA A 15 2.45 -11.18 -4.38
N LEU A 16 1.46 -10.27 -4.35
CA LEU A 16 0.14 -10.58 -3.81
C LEU A 16 -0.58 -11.59 -4.72
N ALA A 17 -1.35 -12.50 -4.12
CA ALA A 17 -2.32 -13.28 -4.88
C ALA A 17 -3.35 -12.34 -5.53
N GLU A 18 -3.82 -12.68 -6.74
CA GLU A 18 -4.69 -11.82 -7.54
C GLU A 18 -5.91 -11.30 -6.76
N GLY A 19 -6.59 -12.18 -6.02
CA GLY A 19 -7.76 -11.79 -5.20
C GLY A 19 -7.41 -10.79 -4.09
N VAL A 20 -6.21 -10.86 -3.52
CA VAL A 20 -5.74 -9.93 -2.50
C VAL A 20 -5.34 -8.61 -3.14
N ALA A 21 -4.57 -8.63 -4.24
CA ALA A 21 -4.21 -7.43 -5.00
C ALA A 21 -5.45 -6.64 -5.44
N LEU A 22 -6.49 -7.33 -5.92
CA LEU A 22 -7.76 -6.72 -6.30
C LEU A 22 -8.47 -6.04 -5.13
N LYS A 23 -8.39 -6.57 -3.90
CA LYS A 23 -8.94 -5.89 -2.71
C LYS A 23 -8.22 -4.56 -2.47
N PHE A 24 -6.89 -4.54 -2.52
CA PHE A 24 -6.10 -3.32 -2.37
C PHE A 24 -6.41 -2.28 -3.45
N LEU A 25 -6.58 -2.70 -4.71
CA LEU A 25 -6.94 -1.81 -5.82
C LEU A 25 -8.35 -1.23 -5.70
N LYS A 26 -9.28 -1.99 -5.12
CA LYS A 26 -10.68 -1.58 -4.95
C LYS A 26 -10.91 -0.70 -3.72
N ALA A 27 -10.00 -0.74 -2.74
CA ALA A 27 -10.08 0.14 -1.57
C ALA A 27 -10.10 1.61 -2.01
N SER A 28 -11.13 2.32 -1.59
CA SER A 28 -11.43 3.70 -1.99
C SER A 28 -11.43 4.68 -0.80
N THR A 29 -11.39 4.14 0.42
CA THR A 29 -11.29 4.90 1.65
C THR A 29 -10.08 4.46 2.47
N VAL A 30 -9.53 5.36 3.29
CA VAL A 30 -8.41 5.05 4.19
C VAL A 30 -8.81 3.94 5.17
N LYS A 31 -10.08 3.91 5.59
CA LYS A 31 -10.59 2.86 6.48
C LYS A 31 -10.56 1.48 5.83
N GLU A 32 -11.03 1.34 4.59
CA GLU A 32 -10.98 0.04 3.88
C GLU A 32 -9.54 -0.44 3.71
N LEU A 33 -8.61 0.48 3.45
CA LEU A 33 -7.20 0.15 3.37
C LEU A 33 -6.62 -0.28 4.73
N ASP A 34 -6.99 0.41 5.80
CA ASP A 34 -6.58 0.09 7.18
C ASP A 34 -7.05 -1.31 7.57
N ASP A 35 -8.32 -1.64 7.30
CA ASP A 35 -8.89 -2.97 7.54
C ASP A 35 -8.11 -4.07 6.78
N LEU A 36 -7.63 -3.81 5.55
CA LEU A 36 -6.80 -4.74 4.77
C LEU A 36 -5.37 -4.89 5.33
N MET A 37 -4.79 -3.81 5.85
CA MET A 37 -3.48 -3.85 6.51
C MET A 37 -3.56 -4.63 7.82
N ASP A 38 -4.66 -4.49 8.56
CA ASP A 38 -4.97 -5.27 9.75
C ASP A 38 -5.15 -6.76 9.44
N GLU A 39 -5.82 -7.11 8.33
CA GLU A 39 -5.88 -8.51 7.87
C GLU A 39 -4.48 -9.10 7.68
N PHE A 40 -3.58 -8.37 7.01
CA PHE A 40 -2.19 -8.80 6.85
C PHE A 40 -1.50 -9.03 8.19
N VAL A 41 -1.59 -8.07 9.12
CA VAL A 41 -0.95 -8.18 10.45
C VAL A 41 -1.45 -9.41 11.19
N LYS A 42 -2.77 -9.63 11.23
CA LYS A 42 -3.37 -10.80 11.91
C LYS A 42 -2.86 -12.12 11.35
N TYR A 43 -2.74 -12.24 10.02
CA TYR A 43 -2.20 -13.47 9.43
C TYR A 43 -0.69 -13.60 9.58
N ALA A 44 0.05 -12.49 9.62
CA ALA A 44 1.49 -12.51 9.87
C ALA A 44 1.80 -12.94 11.30
N GLU A 45 1.00 -12.52 12.29
CA GLU A 45 1.11 -12.94 13.69
C GLU A 45 0.92 -14.45 13.86
N THR A 46 0.04 -15.07 13.06
CA THR A 46 -0.16 -16.53 13.08
C THR A 46 0.75 -17.29 12.11
N GLY A 47 1.58 -16.60 11.32
CA GLY A 47 2.44 -17.19 10.30
C GLY A 47 1.70 -17.76 9.09
N ASP A 48 0.44 -17.36 8.86
CA ASP A 48 -0.41 -17.86 7.77
C ASP A 48 -0.54 -16.86 6.59
N HIS A 49 0.13 -15.70 6.65
CA HIS A 49 0.01 -14.64 5.64
C HIS A 49 0.29 -15.12 4.21
N GLU A 50 1.31 -15.93 3.99
CA GLU A 50 1.63 -16.48 2.66
C GLU A 50 0.52 -17.40 2.13
N LYS A 51 -0.08 -18.24 2.98
CA LYS A 51 -1.22 -19.10 2.60
C LYS A 51 -2.47 -18.29 2.27
N ARG A 52 -2.57 -17.08 2.83
CA ARG A 52 -3.65 -16.13 2.58
C ARG A 52 -3.37 -15.21 1.39
N GLY A 53 -2.25 -15.40 0.70
CA GLY A 53 -1.90 -14.68 -0.52
C GLY A 53 -1.18 -13.35 -0.30
N PHE A 54 -0.64 -13.12 0.89
CA PHE A 54 0.24 -11.98 1.18
C PHE A 54 1.71 -12.34 0.96
N PRO A 55 2.56 -11.38 0.56
CA PRO A 55 3.99 -11.60 0.45
C PRO A 55 4.65 -11.72 1.82
N ASN A 56 5.79 -12.42 1.88
CA ASN A 56 6.59 -12.54 3.08
C ASN A 56 7.51 -11.31 3.31
N SER A 57 6.92 -10.12 3.36
CA SER A 57 7.66 -8.87 3.57
C SER A 57 6.81 -7.84 4.30
N ALA A 58 7.00 -7.73 5.62
CA ALA A 58 6.31 -6.72 6.43
C ALA A 58 6.62 -5.28 5.95
N TYR A 59 7.89 -4.98 5.68
CA TYR A 59 8.30 -3.70 5.12
C TYR A 59 7.67 -3.42 3.75
N GLY A 60 7.62 -4.44 2.89
CA GLY A 60 6.96 -4.40 1.60
C GLY A 60 5.49 -4.04 1.70
N MET A 61 4.75 -4.72 2.59
CA MET A 61 3.35 -4.43 2.87
C MET A 61 3.15 -3.04 3.45
N SER A 62 3.99 -2.58 4.37
CA SER A 62 3.93 -1.20 4.87
C SER A 62 4.07 -0.17 3.74
N LYS A 63 4.93 -0.45 2.75
CA LYS A 63 5.08 0.42 1.57
C LYS A 63 3.89 0.34 0.60
N VAL A 64 3.25 -0.82 0.45
CA VAL A 64 1.99 -0.96 -0.29
C VAL A 64 0.87 -0.13 0.37
N GLY A 65 0.69 -0.24 1.68
CA GLY A 65 -0.29 0.55 2.42
C GLY A 65 -0.03 2.05 2.26
N LEU A 66 1.22 2.48 2.38
CA LEU A 66 1.60 3.88 2.20
C LEU A 66 1.31 4.41 0.79
N TRP A 67 1.60 3.62 -0.25
CA TRP A 67 1.27 3.94 -1.63
C TRP A 67 -0.24 4.08 -1.84
N ARG A 68 -1.04 3.08 -1.44
CA ARG A 68 -2.49 3.10 -1.60
C ARG A 68 -3.18 4.23 -0.82
N ALA A 69 -2.71 4.51 0.40
CA ALA A 69 -3.23 5.63 1.20
C ALA A 69 -3.03 6.97 0.48
N THR A 70 -1.90 7.12 -0.23
CA THR A 70 -1.62 8.32 -1.02
C THR A 70 -2.64 8.49 -2.13
N GLU A 71 -2.90 7.44 -2.91
CA GLU A 71 -3.81 7.50 -4.05
C GLU A 71 -5.24 7.83 -3.60
N ILE A 72 -5.67 7.20 -2.50
CA ILE A 72 -6.99 7.45 -1.91
C ILE A 72 -7.11 8.90 -1.44
N LEU A 73 -6.13 9.40 -0.69
CA LEU A 73 -6.15 10.78 -0.20
C LEU A 73 -6.04 11.78 -1.37
N ALA A 74 -5.20 11.53 -2.36
CA ALA A 74 -5.09 12.37 -3.54
C ALA A 74 -6.44 12.48 -4.28
N ALA A 75 -7.17 11.36 -4.41
CA ALA A 75 -8.51 11.36 -4.99
C ALA A 75 -9.51 12.16 -4.15
N GLN A 76 -9.48 12.03 -2.82
CA GLN A 76 -10.37 12.77 -1.90
C GLN A 76 -10.14 14.27 -1.94
N TYR A 77 -8.88 14.71 -2.00
CA TYR A 77 -8.51 16.14 -1.95
C TYR A 77 -8.37 16.80 -3.32
N LYS A 78 -8.61 16.08 -4.42
CA LYS A 78 -8.44 16.58 -5.80
C LYS A 78 -9.23 17.88 -6.07
N SER A 79 -10.40 18.02 -5.46
CA SER A 79 -11.29 19.18 -5.61
C SER A 79 -11.29 20.11 -4.39
N ASP A 80 -10.34 19.95 -3.47
CA ASP A 80 -10.26 20.78 -2.28
C ASP A 80 -9.88 22.23 -2.66
N PRO A 81 -10.68 23.24 -2.25
CA PRO A 81 -10.47 24.63 -2.63
C PRO A 81 -9.16 25.23 -2.08
N ARG A 82 -8.48 24.53 -1.17
CA ARG A 82 -7.16 24.91 -0.63
C ARG A 82 -6.01 24.42 -1.51
N HIS A 83 -6.29 23.74 -2.64
CA HIS A 83 -5.30 23.18 -3.57
C HIS A 83 -4.29 22.22 -2.90
N ILE A 84 -4.79 21.28 -2.09
CA ILE A 84 -3.96 20.32 -1.36
C ILE A 84 -3.45 19.21 -2.30
N LEU A 85 -2.12 19.09 -2.41
CA LEU A 85 -1.46 18.02 -3.16
C LEU A 85 -0.93 16.91 -2.24
N ILE A 86 -1.31 15.65 -2.51
CA ILE A 86 -0.85 14.46 -1.80
C ILE A 86 -0.25 13.47 -2.82
N ASN A 87 1.06 13.21 -2.77
CA ASN A 87 1.81 12.37 -3.73
C ASN A 87 2.71 11.35 -3.01
N SER A 88 3.37 10.39 -3.71
CA SER A 88 4.37 9.40 -3.27
C SER A 88 5.63 9.29 -4.19
N VAL A 89 6.83 8.95 -3.68
CA VAL A 89 8.22 9.07 -4.24
C VAL A 89 9.19 7.98 -3.73
N GLY A 90 9.47 6.92 -4.47
CA GLY A 90 10.48 5.94 -4.03
C GLY A 90 11.90 6.52 -3.94
N ALA A 91 12.64 6.26 -2.86
CA ALA A 91 14.09 6.38 -2.88
C ALA A 91 14.64 5.25 -3.76
N GLN A 92 15.02 5.57 -4.99
CA GLN A 92 15.82 4.70 -5.83
C GLN A 92 17.26 4.83 -5.37
N PHE A 93 17.81 3.78 -4.74
CA PHE A 93 19.24 3.75 -4.45
C PHE A 93 19.98 3.71 -5.79
N TYR A 94 20.68 4.79 -6.14
CA TYR A 94 21.69 4.77 -7.18
C TYR A 94 22.87 3.96 -6.63
N TYR A 95 23.07 2.74 -7.15
CA TYR A 95 24.38 2.11 -7.06
C TYR A 95 25.31 2.82 -8.05
N SER A 96 26.38 3.42 -7.52
CA SER A 96 27.51 4.00 -8.26
C SER A 96 28.38 2.93 -8.90
#